data_AF-A0A160TLN6-F1
#
_entry.id   AF-A0A160TLN6-F1
#
_cell.length_a   1.000
_cell.length_b   1.000
_cell.length_c   1.000
_cell.angle_alpha   90.00
_cell.angle_beta   90.00
_cell.angle_gamma   90.00
#
_symmetry.space_group_name_H-M   'P 1'
#
loop_
_entity.id
_entity.type
_entity.pdbx_description
1 polymer ?
#
loop_
_entity_poly.entity_id
_entity_poly.type
_entity_poly.pdbx_seq_one_letter_code
_entity_poly.pdbx_strand_id
1 'polypeptide(L)' 'MLKCECAACGYTVRTARKWLEAAGAPLCPVEGHGPMRHDPIGDGAEDEPG' A
#
# COMPACT_ATOMS: atom_id res chain seq x y z
N MET A 1 4.10 -9.37 3.94
CA MET A 1 2.88 -9.04 3.17
C MET A 1 2.11 -8.02 4.00
N LEU A 2 1.96 -6.78 3.49
CA LEU A 2 1.35 -5.65 4.19
C LEU A 2 -0.16 -5.63 3.99
N LYS A 3 -0.91 -5.25 5.02
CA LYS A 3 -2.36 -5.12 4.96
C LYS A 3 -2.72 -3.76 4.34
N CYS A 4 -3.59 -3.78 3.34
CA CYS A 4 -4.28 -2.62 2.80
C CYS A 4 -5.77 -2.75 3.12
N GLU A 5 -6.44 -1.64 3.45
CA GLU A 5 -7.85 -1.58 3.82
C GLU A 5 -8.56 -0.42 3.11
N CYS A 6 -9.74 -0.67 2.56
CA CYS A 6 -10.56 0.35 1.92
C CYS A 6 -11.28 1.18 2.99
N ALA A 7 -11.12 2.50 2.95
CA ALA A 7 -11.78 3.41 3.90
C ALA A 7 -13.31 3.53 3.67
N ALA A 8 -13.82 3.17 2.49
CA ALA A 8 -15.23 3.30 2.16
C ALA A 8 -16.07 2.08 2.58
N CYS A 9 -15.57 0.86 2.38
CA CYS A 9 -16.31 -0.37 2.69
C CYS A 9 -15.62 -1.34 3.66
N GLY A 10 -14.40 -1.07 4.10
CA GLY A 10 -13.65 -1.95 4.98
C GLY A 10 -13.08 -3.20 4.31
N TYR A 11 -13.10 -3.30 2.97
CA TYR A 11 -12.44 -4.39 2.25
C TYR A 11 -10.95 -4.43 2.59
N THR A 12 -10.38 -5.62 2.80
CA THR A 12 -8.96 -5.78 3.13
C THR A 12 -8.27 -6.70 2.14
N VAL A 13 -7.05 -6.33 1.75
CA VAL A 13 -6.18 -7.14 0.89
C VAL A 13 -4.77 -7.12 1.46
N ARG A 14 -3.99 -8.17 1.19
CA ARG A 14 -2.58 -8.21 1.55
C ARG A 14 -1.71 -8.11 0.31
N THR A 15 -0.76 -7.20 0.30
CA THR A 15 0.15 -6.94 -0.82
C THR A 15 1.62 -7.13 -0.40
N ALA A 16 2.50 -7.33 -1.37
CA ALA A 16 3.93 -7.37 -1.10
C ALA A 16 4.48 -5.95 -0.87
N ARG A 17 5.53 -5.83 -0.04
CA ARG A 17 6.23 -4.55 0.15
C ARG A 17 6.69 -3.96 -1.18
N LYS A 18 7.39 -4.78 -1.96
CA LYS A 18 7.89 -4.45 -3.30
C LYS A 18 6.80 -3.94 -4.25
N TRP A 19 5.57 -4.46 -4.13
CA TRP A 19 4.45 -3.96 -4.94
C TRP A 19 4.08 -2.54 -4.53
N LEU A 20 3.93 -2.29 -3.23
CA LEU A 20 3.54 -0.97 -2.75
C LEU A 20 4.64 0.08 -3.02
N GLU A 21 5.91 -0.30 -2.98
CA GLU A 21 7.03 0.57 -3.37
C GLU A 21 7.03 0.90 -4.87
N ALA A 22 6.70 -0.07 -5.73
CA ALA A 22 6.75 0.10 -7.18
C ALA A 22 5.47 0.68 -7.79
N ALA A 23 4.30 0.30 -7.27
CA ALA A 23 2.98 0.58 -7.83
C ALA A 23 2.07 1.38 -6.89
N GLY A 24 2.45 1.56 -5.62
CA GLY A 24 1.62 2.21 -4.61
C GLY A 24 0.48 1.33 -4.09
N ALA A 25 -0.44 1.97 -3.36
CA ALA A 25 -1.58 1.29 -2.75
C ALA A 25 -2.54 0.69 -3.81
N PRO A 26 -3.02 -0.55 -3.61
CA PRO A 26 -3.98 -1.14 -4.53
C PRO A 26 -5.31 -0.38 -4.51
N LEU A 27 -6.05 -0.43 -5.61
CA LEU A 27 -7.42 0.08 -5.68
C LEU A 27 -8.40 -0.92 -5.08
N CYS A 28 -9.46 -0.43 -4.46
CA CYS A 28 -10.58 -1.25 -4.02
C CYS A 28 -11.30 -1.84 -5.24
N PRO A 29 -11.70 -3.11 -5.23
CA PRO A 29 -12.44 -3.72 -6.34
C PRO A 29 -13.87 -3.19 -6.50
N VAL A 30 -14.38 -2.42 -5.54
CA VAL A 30 -15.68 -1.77 -5.64
C VAL A 30 -15.53 -0.47 -6.42
N GLU A 31 -16.31 -0.33 -7.48
CA GLU A 31 -16.29 0.88 -8.32
C GLU A 31 -16.58 2.14 -7.50
N GLY A 32 -15.77 3.18 -7.72
CA GLY A 32 -15.92 4.48 -7.05
C GLY A 32 -15.24 4.61 -5.69
N HIS A 33 -14.67 3.54 -5.11
CA HIS A 33 -14.00 3.63 -3.80
C HIS A 33 -12.55 4.14 -3.87
N GLY A 34 -11.84 3.85 -4.96
CA GLY A 34 -10.49 4.35 -5.19
C GLY A 34 -9.40 3.61 -4.38
N PRO A 35 -8.28 4.28 -4.04
CA PRO A 35 -7.11 3.65 -3.43
C PRO A 35 -7.33 3.21 -1.99
N MET A 36 -6.79 2.04 -1.66
CA MET A 36 -6.84 1.48 -0.31
C MET A 36 -5.77 2.14 0.59
N ARG A 37 -6.01 2.17 1.89
CA ARG A 37 -5.10 2.69 2.89
C ARG A 37 -4.21 1.57 3.42
N HIS A 38 -2.91 1.82 3.57
CA HIS A 38 -1.98 0.91 4.23
C HIS A 38 -1.11 1.65 5.23
N ASP A 39 -0.46 0.90 6.11
CA ASP A 39 0.51 1.44 7.05
C ASP A 39 1.73 2.01 6.30
N PRO A 40 2.35 3.12 6.74
CA PRO A 40 3.53 3.68 6.11
C PRO A 40 4.64 2.63 5.98
N ILE A 41 5.14 2.50 4.77
CA ILE A 41 6.26 1.62 4.47
C ILE A 41 7.47 2.53 4.60
N GLY A 42 8.08 2.55 5.79
CA GLY A 42 9.13 3.50 6.14
C GLY A 42 10.17 3.67 5.04
N ASP A 43 10.44 4.93 4.70
CA ASP A 43 11.52 5.34 3.81
C ASP A 43 12.83 5.25 4.61
N GLY A 44 13.72 4.38 4.16
CA GLY A 44 15.00 4.12 4.81
C GLY A 44 16.07 3.87 3.77
N ALA A 45 16.19 4.82 2.84
CA ALA A 45 17.38 5.01 2.04
C ALA A 45 18.51 5.53 2.96
N GLU A 46 19.40 4.65 3.38
CA GLU A 46 20.79 5.01 3.67
C GLU A 46 21.66 4.29 2.62
N ASP A 47 21.59 4.79 1.39
CA ASP A 47 22.72 4.73 0.47
C ASP A 47 23.65 5.89 0.86
N GLU A 48 24.48 5.69 1.88
CA GLU A 48 25.67 6.52 2.10
C GLU A 48 26.90 5.74 1.63
N PRO A 49 27.44 6.02 0.42
CA PRO A 49 28.82 5.75 0.12
C PRO A 49 29.69 6.83 0.77
N GLY A 50 30.41 6.47 1.84
CA GLY A 50 31.42 7.31 2.49
C GLY A 50 32.54 6.48 3.09
#